data_AF-A0A3D4B7P1-F1
#
_entry.id   AF-A0A3D4B7P1-F1
#
_cell.length_a   1.000
_cell.length_b   1.000
_cell.length_c   1.000
_cell.angle_alpha   90.00
_cell.angle_beta   90.00
_cell.angle_gamma   90.00
#
_symmetry.space_group_name_H-M   'P 1'
#
loop_
_entity.id
_entity.type
_entity.pdbx_description
1 polymer ?
#
loop_
_entity_poly.entity_id
_entity_poly.type
_entity_poly.pdbx_seq_one_letter_code
_entity_poly.pdbx_strand_id
1 'polypeptide(L)'
;RLGNVTAYAFCQIEGSGEEYVEFGLGSDDSVKVWINGQVVHQSQEPRGVMVDQDQFNVKLNPGSNTCLIKVSQGMGDWGFVIRPVDRFPLSEGMVLSGQLILEGENKDNFPPLQIQASIDSGSNILSRDWGSLGNGDKYQQVVHVNKGAKLRLQAVARGTVLARQDVELKSGRETVVDLLVDTESSVALKILNTGAAQSAYRFVGSLEERRQFIRQRRGEIMAEIANGMPKWETKPADPAVMP
;
A
#
# COMPACT_ATOMS: atom_id res chain seq x y z
N ARG A 1 -25.20 18.08 -13.46
CA ARG A 1 -25.63 16.73 -13.02
C ARG A 1 -24.59 16.25 -12.03
N LEU A 2 -24.94 16.15 -10.75
CA LEU A 2 -24.00 15.85 -9.66
C LEU A 2 -23.92 14.33 -9.45
N GLY A 3 -23.18 13.64 -10.31
CA GLY A 3 -22.40 12.48 -9.85
C GLY A 3 -21.17 13.00 -9.09
N ASN A 4 -20.49 12.18 -8.29
CA ASN A 4 -19.31 12.51 -7.46
C ASN A 4 -19.56 12.82 -5.98
N VAL A 5 -20.54 12.19 -5.33
CA VAL A 5 -20.69 12.32 -3.87
C VAL A 5 -19.90 11.20 -3.20
N THR A 6 -19.20 11.55 -2.13
CA THR A 6 -18.57 10.58 -1.23
C THR A 6 -19.09 10.81 0.16
N ALA A 7 -19.49 9.73 0.82
CA ALA A 7 -19.86 9.73 2.22
C ALA A 7 -18.85 8.94 3.05
N TYR A 8 -18.70 9.35 4.30
CA TYR A 8 -17.96 8.63 5.30
C TYR A 8 -18.89 8.28 6.45
N ALA A 9 -18.87 7.02 6.88
CA ALA A 9 -19.54 6.55 8.08
C ALA A 9 -18.49 6.10 9.08
N PHE A 10 -18.62 6.55 10.33
CA PHE A 10 -17.73 6.19 11.42
C PHE A 10 -18.53 5.58 12.57
N CYS A 11 -18.04 4.48 13.12
CA CYS A 11 -18.56 3.91 14.35
C CYS A 11 -17.45 3.23 15.15
N GLN A 12 -17.79 2.82 16.38
CA GLN A 12 -16.96 1.94 17.18
C GLN A 12 -17.62 0.58 17.29
N ILE A 13 -16.81 -0.47 17.17
CA ILE A 13 -17.21 -1.86 17.28
C ILE A 13 -16.56 -2.44 18.53
N GLU A 14 -17.39 -2.97 19.43
CA GLU A 14 -16.90 -3.66 20.61
C GLU A 14 -16.42 -5.07 20.24
N GLY A 15 -15.14 -5.34 20.50
CA GLY A 15 -14.49 -6.60 20.20
C GLY A 15 -14.14 -7.40 21.45
N SER A 16 -14.25 -8.73 21.35
CA SER A 16 -13.77 -9.66 22.39
C SER A 16 -12.24 -9.79 22.36
N GLY A 17 -11.62 -9.68 21.18
CA GLY A 17 -10.20 -9.89 20.96
C GLY A 17 -9.77 -11.35 20.80
N GLU A 18 -10.71 -12.29 20.98
CA GLU A 18 -10.45 -13.72 21.03
C GLU A 18 -10.93 -14.47 19.78
N GLU A 19 -11.39 -13.74 18.78
CA GLU A 19 -11.96 -14.28 17.55
C GLU A 19 -11.69 -13.39 16.34
N TYR A 20 -11.86 -13.99 15.17
CA TYR A 20 -12.04 -13.26 13.93
C TYR A 20 -13.54 -13.06 13.68
N VAL A 21 -13.90 -11.93 13.07
CA VAL A 21 -15.26 -11.62 12.65
C VAL A 21 -15.28 -11.53 11.14
N GLU A 22 -16.20 -12.28 10.53
CA GLU A 22 -16.54 -12.09 9.13
C GLU A 22 -17.57 -10.97 9.01
N PHE A 23 -17.27 -9.96 8.20
CA PHE A 23 -18.20 -8.90 7.86
C PHE A 23 -18.75 -9.12 6.46
N GLY A 24 -20.08 -9.08 6.36
CA GLY A 24 -20.80 -8.96 5.12
C GLY A 24 -20.99 -7.49 4.78
N LEU A 25 -20.70 -7.14 3.53
CA LEU A 25 -20.75 -5.77 3.02
C LEU A 25 -21.51 -5.72 1.70
N GLY A 26 -22.32 -4.68 1.54
CA GLY A 26 -22.89 -4.22 0.28
C GLY A 26 -22.58 -2.75 0.07
N SER A 27 -22.37 -2.33 -1.18
CA SER A 27 -22.06 -0.95 -1.53
C SER A 27 -22.61 -0.56 -2.90
N ASP A 28 -22.91 0.74 -3.02
CA ASP A 28 -23.26 1.42 -4.27
C ASP A 28 -22.61 2.81 -4.27
N ASP A 29 -21.56 3.07 -5.04
CA ASP A 29 -20.82 2.13 -5.90
C ASP A 29 -19.64 1.53 -5.14
N SER A 30 -18.52 2.26 -5.16
CA SER A 30 -17.24 1.83 -4.60
C SER A 30 -17.20 2.01 -3.08
N VAL A 31 -16.39 1.19 -2.42
CA VAL A 31 -16.27 1.15 -0.97
C VAL A 31 -14.82 0.93 -0.53
N LYS A 32 -14.43 1.57 0.57
CA LYS A 32 -13.19 1.26 1.30
C LYS A 32 -13.47 1.25 2.79
N VAL A 33 -13.01 0.21 3.48
CA VAL A 33 -13.26 -0.02 4.90
C VAL A 33 -11.93 -0.02 5.64
N TRP A 34 -11.86 0.77 6.71
CA TRP A 34 -10.76 0.77 7.65
C TRP A 34 -11.25 0.30 9.02
N ILE A 35 -10.49 -0.62 9.63
CA ILE A 35 -10.63 -0.98 11.03
C ILE A 35 -9.33 -0.62 11.74
N ASN A 36 -9.41 0.15 12.83
CA ASN A 36 -8.24 0.63 13.58
C ASN A 36 -7.17 1.30 12.71
N GLY A 37 -7.62 2.02 11.66
CA GLY A 37 -6.73 2.71 10.71
C GLY A 37 -6.06 1.80 9.67
N GLN A 38 -6.36 0.50 9.65
CA GLN A 38 -5.87 -0.43 8.63
C GLN A 38 -6.96 -0.68 7.58
N VAL A 39 -6.60 -0.62 6.30
CA VAL A 39 -7.48 -1.03 5.20
C VAL A 39 -7.71 -2.54 5.31
N VAL A 40 -8.96 -2.92 5.53
CA VAL A 40 -9.38 -4.33 5.64
C VAL A 40 -10.19 -4.82 4.44
N HIS A 41 -10.80 -3.91 3.70
CA HIS A 41 -11.54 -4.24 2.49
C HIS A 41 -11.68 -3.04 1.57
N GLN A 42 -11.77 -3.29 0.27
CA GLN A 42 -12.13 -2.28 -0.71
C GLN A 42 -12.63 -2.90 -2.01
N SER A 43 -13.50 -2.18 -2.70
CA SER A 43 -13.91 -2.47 -4.07
C SER A 43 -14.13 -1.16 -4.82
N GLN A 44 -13.68 -1.12 -6.07
CA GLN A 44 -13.87 0.02 -6.99
C GLN A 44 -14.90 -0.28 -8.08
N GLU A 45 -15.59 -1.41 -7.97
CA GLU A 45 -16.56 -1.84 -8.96
C GLU A 45 -17.79 -0.92 -8.95
N PRO A 46 -18.27 -0.46 -10.13
CA PRO A 46 -19.57 0.19 -10.24
C PRO A 46 -20.67 -0.87 -10.10
N ARG A 47 -21.54 -0.73 -9.10
CA ARG A 47 -22.51 -1.76 -8.71
C ARG A 47 -23.57 -1.20 -7.77
N GLY A 48 -24.75 -1.83 -7.74
CA GLY A 48 -25.79 -1.52 -6.75
C GLY A 48 -25.56 -2.21 -5.41
N VAL A 49 -26.27 -1.75 -4.36
CA VAL A 49 -26.17 -2.35 -3.02
C VAL A 49 -26.87 -3.71 -3.00
N MET A 50 -26.11 -4.77 -2.73
CA MET A 50 -26.63 -6.09 -2.33
C MET A 50 -25.99 -6.52 -1.01
N VAL A 51 -26.83 -7.02 -0.08
CA VAL A 51 -26.39 -7.50 1.23
C VAL A 51 -25.40 -8.65 1.04
N ASP A 52 -24.29 -8.60 1.78
CA ASP A 52 -23.22 -9.61 1.79
C ASP A 52 -22.57 -9.89 0.41
N GLN A 53 -22.67 -8.96 -0.55
CA GLN A 53 -22.04 -9.11 -1.87
C GLN A 53 -20.51 -9.21 -1.79
N ASP A 54 -19.93 -8.56 -0.78
CA ASP A 54 -18.54 -8.75 -0.37
C ASP A 54 -18.50 -9.36 1.03
N GLN A 55 -17.50 -10.20 1.28
CA GLN A 55 -17.20 -10.77 2.58
C GLN A 55 -15.71 -10.64 2.88
N PHE A 56 -15.38 -10.20 4.09
CA PHE A 56 -13.99 -10.05 4.53
C PHE A 56 -13.86 -10.30 6.03
N ASN A 57 -12.69 -10.81 6.42
CA ASN A 57 -12.41 -11.22 7.78
C ASN A 57 -11.48 -10.24 8.49
N VAL A 58 -11.80 -9.92 9.73
CA VAL A 58 -11.03 -8.98 10.55
C VAL A 58 -10.79 -9.56 11.94
N LYS A 59 -9.59 -9.36 12.46
CA LYS A 59 -9.32 -9.52 13.89
C LYS A 59 -9.67 -8.22 14.60
N LEU A 60 -10.66 -8.26 15.49
CA LEU A 60 -10.94 -7.15 16.40
C LEU A 60 -10.01 -7.25 17.61
N ASN A 61 -9.61 -6.11 18.16
CA ASN A 61 -8.93 -6.05 19.46
C ASN A 61 -9.97 -6.14 20.59
N PRO A 62 -9.58 -6.58 21.81
CA PRO A 62 -10.45 -6.43 22.97
C PRO A 62 -10.83 -4.95 23.17
N GLY A 63 -12.11 -4.69 23.45
CA GLY A 63 -12.61 -3.34 23.65
C GLY A 63 -13.05 -2.65 22.35
N SER A 64 -12.99 -1.31 22.35
CA SER A 64 -13.44 -0.48 21.23
C SER A 64 -12.46 -0.52 20.04
N ASN A 65 -12.99 -0.87 18.88
CA ASN A 65 -12.31 -0.82 17.58
C ASN A 65 -12.93 0.27 16.70
N THR A 66 -12.14 1.12 16.07
CA THR A 66 -12.69 2.14 15.16
C THR A 66 -13.02 1.52 13.82
N CYS A 67 -14.18 1.85 13.26
CA CYS A 67 -14.58 1.49 11.92
C CYS A 67 -14.90 2.74 11.12
N LEU A 68 -14.20 2.92 10.00
CA LEU A 68 -14.47 3.97 9.03
C LEU A 68 -14.80 3.31 7.70
N ILE A 69 -15.89 3.75 7.08
CA ILE A 69 -16.32 3.30 5.76
C ILE A 69 -16.41 4.53 4.87
N LYS A 70 -15.78 4.46 3.71
CA LYS A 70 -15.94 5.42 2.62
C LYS A 70 -16.77 4.76 1.53
N VAL A 71 -17.81 5.45 1.07
CA VAL A 71 -18.60 5.06 -0.10
C VAL A 71 -18.57 6.21 -1.09
N SER A 72 -18.28 5.91 -2.36
CA SER A 72 -18.28 6.91 -3.43
C SER A 72 -19.19 6.48 -4.56
N GLN A 73 -20.11 7.37 -4.94
CA GLN A 73 -21.05 7.19 -6.04
C GLN A 73 -20.44 7.65 -7.36
N GLY A 74 -20.56 6.80 -8.39
CA GLY A 74 -20.21 7.08 -9.77
C GLY A 74 -21.41 7.56 -10.60
N MET A 75 -22.55 6.83 -10.55
CA MET A 75 -23.82 7.28 -11.12
C MET A 75 -25.03 6.63 -10.44
N GLY A 76 -26.20 7.28 -10.49
CA GLY A 76 -27.45 6.68 -10.02
C GLY A 76 -27.68 6.82 -8.52
N ASP A 77 -28.20 5.75 -7.90
CA ASP A 77 -28.41 5.68 -6.45
C ASP A 77 -27.08 5.44 -5.71
N TRP A 78 -27.11 5.40 -4.38
CA TRP A 78 -25.92 5.09 -3.59
C TRP A 78 -26.29 4.62 -2.18
N GLY A 79 -25.37 3.88 -1.56
CA GLY A 79 -25.55 3.41 -0.19
C GLY A 79 -24.55 2.34 0.21
N PHE A 80 -24.68 1.87 1.43
CA PHE A 80 -23.96 0.68 1.89
C PHE A 80 -24.72 -0.03 3.00
N VAL A 81 -24.35 -1.29 3.21
CA VAL A 81 -24.76 -2.10 4.35
C VAL A 81 -23.53 -2.83 4.86
N ILE A 82 -23.31 -2.86 6.16
CA ILE A 82 -22.28 -3.67 6.81
C ILE A 82 -22.88 -4.40 8.00
N ARG A 83 -22.56 -5.67 8.16
CA ARG A 83 -23.01 -6.47 9.31
C ARG A 83 -22.01 -7.57 9.64
N PRO A 84 -21.91 -8.00 10.92
CA PRO A 84 -21.28 -9.27 11.21
C PRO A 84 -22.11 -10.41 10.58
N VAL A 85 -21.42 -11.37 9.98
CA VAL A 85 -22.01 -12.57 9.35
C VAL A 85 -21.71 -13.79 10.19
N ASP A 86 -20.44 -13.98 10.56
CA ASP A 86 -19.99 -15.12 11.35
C ASP A 86 -18.78 -14.76 12.24
N ARG A 87 -18.40 -15.69 13.12
CA ARG A 87 -17.27 -15.58 14.04
C ARG A 87 -16.53 -16.91 14.13
N PHE A 88 -15.21 -16.85 14.07
CA PHE A 88 -14.37 -18.06 14.09
C PHE A 88 -13.12 -17.87 14.97
N PRO A 89 -12.62 -18.95 15.60
CA PRO A 89 -11.54 -18.86 16.58
C PRO A 89 -10.21 -18.45 15.93
N LEU A 90 -9.34 -17.80 16.72
CA LEU A 90 -8.01 -17.38 16.26
C LEU A 90 -7.11 -18.53 15.77
N SER A 91 -7.47 -19.79 16.06
CA SER A 91 -6.77 -20.97 15.57
C SER A 91 -6.99 -21.28 14.09
N GLU A 92 -8.05 -20.75 13.49
CA GLU A 92 -8.43 -21.09 12.11
C GLU A 92 -7.77 -20.19 11.06
N GLY A 93 -7.25 -19.03 11.46
CA GLY A 93 -6.65 -18.07 10.54
C GLY A 93 -5.40 -17.39 11.10
N MET A 94 -4.74 -16.65 10.22
CA MET A 94 -3.59 -15.81 10.58
C MET A 94 -3.82 -14.39 10.07
N VAL A 95 -3.41 -13.41 10.85
CA VAL A 95 -3.38 -12.01 10.44
C VAL A 95 -2.14 -11.75 9.59
N LEU A 96 -2.34 -11.10 8.46
CA LEU A 96 -1.28 -10.49 7.69
C LEU A 96 -1.51 -8.99 7.67
N SER A 97 -0.50 -8.23 8.08
CA SER A 97 -0.57 -6.77 8.14
C SER A 97 0.70 -6.16 7.55
N GLY A 98 0.67 -4.85 7.29
CA GLY A 98 1.83 -4.13 6.79
C GLY A 98 1.47 -2.77 6.24
N GLN A 99 2.43 -2.16 5.57
CA GLN A 99 2.29 -0.84 4.96
C GLN A 99 2.85 -0.84 3.54
N LEU A 100 2.22 -0.05 2.66
CA LEU A 100 2.86 0.34 1.39
C LEU A 100 3.75 1.56 1.64
N ILE A 101 5.04 1.43 1.37
CA ILE A 101 6.03 2.48 1.56
C ILE A 101 6.63 2.82 0.19
N LEU A 102 6.40 4.05 -0.25
CA LEU A 102 7.01 4.59 -1.46
C LEU A 102 8.24 5.42 -1.07
N GLU A 103 9.39 5.09 -1.65
CA GLU A 103 10.66 5.78 -1.42
C GLU A 103 11.13 6.48 -2.70
N GLY A 104 11.86 7.59 -2.55
CA GLY A 104 12.38 8.38 -3.66
C GLY A 104 11.60 9.66 -3.94
N GLU A 105 11.99 10.35 -5.01
CA GLU A 105 11.31 11.57 -5.47
C GLU A 105 9.88 11.29 -5.94
N ASN A 106 8.99 12.29 -5.83
CA ASN A 106 7.58 12.21 -6.23
C ASN A 106 6.75 11.11 -5.54
N LYS A 107 7.25 10.48 -4.47
CA LYS A 107 6.53 9.45 -3.71
C LYS A 107 5.13 9.87 -3.26
N ASP A 108 4.94 11.14 -2.93
CA ASP A 108 3.65 11.67 -2.46
C ASP A 108 2.65 11.92 -3.61
N ASN A 109 3.16 12.03 -4.85
CA ASN A 109 2.36 12.18 -6.06
C ASN A 109 2.24 10.85 -6.86
N PHE A 110 2.82 9.77 -6.34
CA PHE A 110 2.76 8.48 -7.01
C PHE A 110 1.33 7.92 -6.93
N PRO A 111 0.77 7.41 -8.05
CA PRO A 111 -0.59 6.89 -8.02
C PRO A 111 -0.71 5.68 -7.08
N PRO A 112 -1.88 5.46 -6.46
CA PRO A 112 -2.14 4.26 -5.67
C PRO A 112 -1.82 2.97 -6.44
N LEU A 113 -1.27 1.98 -5.73
CA LEU A 113 -0.83 0.71 -6.29
C LEU A 113 -1.82 -0.40 -5.96
N GLN A 114 -2.14 -1.25 -6.93
CA GLN A 114 -2.89 -2.48 -6.67
C GLN A 114 -2.01 -3.46 -5.91
N ILE A 115 -2.54 -4.05 -4.84
CA ILE A 115 -1.86 -5.06 -4.04
C ILE A 115 -2.43 -6.41 -4.38
N GLN A 116 -1.61 -7.26 -4.97
CA GLN A 116 -1.99 -8.62 -5.32
C GLN A 116 -1.26 -9.60 -4.40
N ALA A 117 -2.01 -10.54 -3.84
CA ALA A 117 -1.49 -11.59 -3.00
C ALA A 117 -1.71 -12.94 -3.69
N SER A 118 -0.67 -13.77 -3.69
CA SER A 118 -0.76 -15.17 -4.10
C SER A 118 -0.25 -16.05 -2.96
N ILE A 119 -1.06 -16.99 -2.52
CA ILE A 119 -0.72 -17.90 -1.42
C ILE A 119 -0.67 -19.32 -1.96
N ASP A 120 0.51 -19.92 -1.88
CA ASP A 120 0.78 -21.30 -2.26
C ASP A 120 0.81 -22.19 -1.01
N SER A 121 -0.16 -23.10 -0.95
CA SER A 121 -0.31 -24.10 0.12
C SER A 121 0.25 -25.48 -0.26
N GLY A 122 0.97 -25.58 -1.39
CA GLY A 122 1.51 -26.82 -1.94
C GLY A 122 0.50 -27.58 -2.81
N SER A 123 -0.76 -27.67 -2.39
CA SER A 123 -1.83 -28.32 -3.18
C SER A 123 -2.60 -27.35 -4.08
N ASN A 124 -2.71 -26.08 -3.66
CA ASN A 124 -3.44 -25.03 -4.38
C ASN A 124 -2.74 -23.67 -4.23
N ILE A 125 -2.85 -22.85 -5.27
CA ILE A 125 -2.47 -21.44 -5.27
C ILE A 125 -3.73 -20.59 -5.29
N LEU A 126 -3.93 -19.79 -4.24
CA LEU A 126 -5.00 -18.81 -4.17
C LEU A 126 -4.44 -17.44 -4.53
N SER A 127 -5.00 -16.79 -5.55
CA SER A 127 -4.65 -15.41 -5.92
C SER A 127 -5.80 -14.48 -5.60
N ARG A 128 -5.53 -13.34 -4.96
CA ARG A 128 -6.52 -12.32 -4.59
C ARG A 128 -5.96 -10.93 -4.85
N ASP A 129 -6.82 -10.03 -5.32
CA ASP A 129 -6.59 -8.59 -5.31
C ASP A 129 -7.07 -8.05 -3.96
N TRP A 130 -6.20 -7.34 -3.24
CA TRP A 130 -6.51 -6.67 -1.97
C TRP A 130 -6.77 -5.17 -2.16
N GLY A 131 -6.89 -4.78 -3.42
CA GLY A 131 -7.25 -3.46 -3.91
C GLY A 131 -6.07 -2.49 -3.89
N SER A 132 -6.39 -1.20 -3.96
CA SER A 132 -5.42 -0.14 -4.12
C SER A 132 -4.99 0.54 -2.81
N LEU A 133 -3.68 0.67 -2.61
CA LEU A 133 -3.08 1.37 -1.47
C LEU A 133 -2.28 2.58 -1.94
N GLY A 134 -2.39 3.68 -1.20
CA GLY A 134 -1.53 4.86 -1.35
C GLY A 134 -0.24 4.76 -0.54
N ASN A 135 0.68 5.71 -0.74
CA ASN A 135 1.87 5.81 0.11
C ASN A 135 1.47 5.97 1.58
N GLY A 136 2.01 5.11 2.44
CA GLY A 136 1.74 5.11 3.87
C GLY A 136 0.43 4.44 4.27
N ASP A 137 -0.40 3.96 3.34
CA ASP A 137 -1.59 3.17 3.69
C ASP A 137 -1.17 1.88 4.39
N LYS A 138 -1.76 1.64 5.56
CA LYS A 138 -1.64 0.39 6.30
C LYS A 138 -2.76 -0.55 5.90
N TYR A 139 -2.47 -1.84 5.85
CA TYR A 139 -3.44 -2.86 5.52
C TYR A 139 -3.42 -4.00 6.54
N GLN A 140 -4.53 -4.72 6.61
CA GLN A 140 -4.67 -5.95 7.37
C GLN A 140 -5.63 -6.89 6.65
N GLN A 141 -5.26 -8.16 6.54
CA GLN A 141 -6.07 -9.24 5.98
C GLN A 141 -5.97 -10.47 6.88
N VAL A 142 -7.09 -11.19 7.05
CA VAL A 142 -7.09 -12.50 7.71
C VAL A 142 -7.13 -13.58 6.64
N VAL A 143 -6.18 -14.51 6.70
CA VAL A 143 -6.04 -15.59 5.72
C VAL A 143 -6.15 -16.96 6.41
N HIS A 144 -6.94 -17.85 5.81
CA HIS A 144 -7.07 -19.25 6.22
C HIS A 144 -6.03 -20.09 5.49
N VAL A 145 -4.86 -20.28 6.10
CA VAL A 145 -3.74 -20.98 5.47
C VAL A 145 -2.97 -21.84 6.48
N ASN A 146 -2.49 -22.99 6.01
CA ASN A 146 -1.68 -23.88 6.82
C ASN A 146 -0.29 -23.30 7.07
N LYS A 147 0.31 -23.67 8.21
CA LYS A 147 1.70 -23.34 8.54
C LYS A 147 2.63 -23.82 7.42
N GLY A 148 3.58 -22.96 7.02
CA GLY A 148 4.54 -23.26 5.95
C GLY A 148 4.06 -22.93 4.53
N ALA A 149 2.85 -22.39 4.36
CA ALA A 149 2.43 -21.82 3.09
C ALA A 149 3.35 -20.65 2.68
N LYS A 150 3.53 -20.48 1.37
CA LYS A 150 4.34 -19.39 0.82
C LYS A 150 3.41 -18.30 0.31
N LEU A 151 3.57 -17.10 0.85
CA LEU A 151 2.88 -15.90 0.42
C LEU A 151 3.78 -15.12 -0.54
N ARG A 152 3.21 -14.64 -1.63
CA ARG A 152 3.79 -13.63 -2.51
C ARG A 152 2.90 -12.41 -2.52
N LEU A 153 3.44 -11.27 -2.13
CA LEU A 153 2.81 -9.97 -2.27
C LEU A 153 3.44 -9.18 -3.40
N GLN A 154 2.61 -8.47 -4.16
CA GLN A 154 3.05 -7.68 -5.30
C GLN A 154 2.34 -6.33 -5.29
N ALA A 155 3.13 -5.26 -5.43
CA ALA A 155 2.61 -3.94 -5.73
C ALA A 155 2.63 -3.76 -7.25
N VAL A 156 1.45 -3.51 -7.84
CA VAL A 156 1.23 -3.51 -9.28
C VAL A 156 0.63 -2.18 -9.72
N ALA A 157 1.15 -1.62 -10.80
CA ALA A 157 0.57 -0.49 -11.50
C ALA A 157 0.47 -0.81 -12.98
N ARG A 158 -0.74 -0.65 -13.57
CA ARG A 158 -0.98 -0.86 -15.01
C ARG A 158 -0.44 -2.21 -15.52
N GLY A 159 -0.67 -3.28 -14.76
CA GLY A 159 -0.19 -4.63 -15.09
C GLY A 159 1.32 -4.85 -14.88
N THR A 160 2.07 -3.86 -14.41
CA THR A 160 3.50 -3.96 -14.15
C THR A 160 3.78 -4.07 -12.66
N VAL A 161 4.59 -5.06 -12.27
CA VAL A 161 5.00 -5.28 -10.89
C VAL A 161 6.13 -4.30 -10.54
N LEU A 162 5.92 -3.47 -9.53
CA LEU A 162 6.89 -2.49 -9.03
C LEU A 162 7.66 -2.99 -7.81
N ALA A 163 7.02 -3.82 -6.99
CA ALA A 163 7.66 -4.51 -5.87
C ALA A 163 7.08 -5.91 -5.72
N ARG A 164 7.90 -6.82 -5.20
CA ARG A 164 7.50 -8.18 -4.84
C ARG A 164 8.16 -8.57 -3.54
N GLN A 165 7.38 -9.17 -2.65
CA GLN A 165 7.87 -9.76 -1.42
C GLN A 165 7.37 -11.20 -1.32
N ASP A 166 8.30 -12.15 -1.32
CA ASP A 166 8.01 -13.56 -1.03
C ASP A 166 8.27 -13.82 0.47
N VAL A 167 7.30 -14.42 1.15
CA VAL A 167 7.32 -14.65 2.60
C VAL A 167 6.86 -16.08 2.88
N GLU A 168 7.67 -16.81 3.65
CA GLU A 168 7.25 -18.08 4.23
C GLU A 168 6.47 -17.81 5.51
N LEU A 169 5.23 -18.29 5.58
CA LEU A 169 4.37 -18.06 6.72
C LEU A 169 4.82 -18.94 7.90
N LYS A 170 5.37 -18.29 8.93
CA LYS A 170 5.90 -18.93 10.14
C LYS A 170 4.78 -19.30 11.11
N SER A 171 5.09 -20.12 12.12
CA SER A 171 4.19 -20.30 13.26
C SER A 171 4.03 -18.99 14.03
N GLY A 172 2.86 -18.38 13.92
CA GLY A 172 2.44 -17.16 14.61
C GLY A 172 1.00 -16.83 14.25
N ARG A 173 0.35 -15.98 15.06
CA ARG A 173 -1.01 -15.48 14.75
C ARG A 173 -1.00 -14.24 13.86
N GLU A 174 0.15 -13.60 13.69
CA GLU A 174 0.32 -12.41 12.86
C GLU A 174 1.67 -12.43 12.15
N THR A 175 1.67 -11.99 10.89
CA THR A 175 2.87 -11.75 10.08
C THR A 175 2.80 -10.32 9.55
N VAL A 176 3.86 -9.55 9.72
CA VAL A 176 3.97 -8.18 9.20
C VAL A 176 4.83 -8.19 7.93
N VAL A 177 4.33 -7.61 6.84
CA VAL A 177 5.01 -7.55 5.55
C VAL A 177 4.82 -6.17 4.92
N ASP A 178 5.83 -5.34 4.99
CA ASP A 178 5.83 -4.05 4.29
C ASP A 178 6.20 -4.25 2.81
N LEU A 179 5.57 -3.46 1.95
CA LEU A 179 5.89 -3.39 0.53
C LEU A 179 6.63 -2.09 0.26
N LEU A 180 7.91 -2.19 -0.10
CA LEU A 180 8.75 -1.05 -0.42
C LEU A 180 8.85 -0.90 -1.93
N VAL A 181 8.57 0.29 -2.44
CA VAL A 181 8.64 0.62 -3.86
C VAL A 181 9.54 1.83 -4.05
N ASP A 182 10.63 1.65 -4.81
CA ASP A 182 11.48 2.75 -5.29
C ASP A 182 10.82 3.44 -6.49
N THR A 183 10.30 4.64 -6.26
CA THR A 183 9.60 5.46 -7.28
C THR A 183 10.53 6.00 -8.35
N GLU A 184 11.84 5.99 -8.10
CA GLU A 184 12.86 6.41 -9.03
C GLU A 184 13.47 5.22 -9.81
N SER A 185 12.95 4.01 -9.61
CA SER A 185 13.31 2.87 -10.46
C SER A 185 12.87 3.13 -11.91
N SER A 186 13.63 2.60 -12.88
CA SER A 186 13.32 2.80 -14.31
C SER A 186 11.91 2.32 -14.69
N VAL A 187 11.39 1.31 -13.99
CA VAL A 187 10.04 0.79 -14.18
C VAL A 187 9.00 1.75 -13.60
N ALA A 188 9.20 2.23 -12.37
CA ALA A 188 8.30 3.21 -11.73
C ALA A 188 8.26 4.54 -12.48
N LEU A 189 9.41 5.02 -12.97
CA LEU A 189 9.49 6.22 -13.80
C LEU A 189 8.73 6.06 -15.13
N LYS A 190 8.77 4.88 -15.76
CA LYS A 190 7.93 4.62 -16.95
C LYS A 190 6.44 4.73 -16.60
N ILE A 191 6.01 4.18 -15.46
CA ILE A 191 4.62 4.27 -15.02
C ILE A 191 4.19 5.73 -14.81
N LEU A 192 4.99 6.52 -14.09
CA LEU A 192 4.72 7.96 -13.86
C LEU A 192 4.65 8.74 -15.17
N ASN A 193 5.62 8.54 -16.05
CA ASN A 193 5.79 9.33 -17.27
C ASN A 193 4.81 8.94 -18.38
N THR A 194 4.18 7.77 -18.32
CA THR A 194 3.12 7.39 -19.27
C THR A 194 1.83 8.21 -19.05
N GLY A 195 1.77 9.08 -18.02
CA GLY A 195 0.73 10.11 -17.86
C GLY A 195 1.11 11.50 -18.40
N ALA A 196 2.38 11.74 -18.72
CA ALA A 196 2.89 13.03 -19.18
C ALA A 196 3.65 12.85 -20.50
N ALA A 197 3.01 13.17 -21.61
CA ALA A 197 3.67 13.19 -22.92
C ALA A 197 4.93 14.07 -22.89
N GLN A 198 6.03 13.53 -23.44
CA GLN A 198 7.21 14.26 -23.93
C GLN A 198 7.81 15.34 -23.00
N SER A 199 8.39 14.93 -21.88
CA SER A 199 9.43 15.74 -21.19
C SER A 199 10.38 14.88 -20.34
N ALA A 200 9.92 13.70 -19.92
CA ALA A 200 10.64 12.82 -19.01
C ALA A 200 11.92 12.17 -19.56
N TYR A 201 12.07 11.98 -20.88
CA TYR A 201 13.25 11.29 -21.41
C TYR A 201 14.55 12.09 -21.24
N ARG A 202 14.46 13.43 -21.09
CA ARG A 202 15.62 14.28 -20.73
C ARG A 202 15.85 14.36 -19.21
N PHE A 203 14.81 14.16 -18.42
CA PHE A 203 14.89 14.23 -16.96
C PHE A 203 15.47 12.95 -16.35
N VAL A 204 15.04 11.77 -16.82
CA VAL A 204 15.53 10.46 -16.34
C VAL A 204 17.04 10.29 -16.59
N GLY A 205 17.54 10.71 -17.75
CA GLY A 205 19.00 10.71 -18.02
C GLY A 205 19.77 11.62 -17.06
N SER A 206 19.25 12.81 -16.76
CA SER A 206 19.88 13.74 -15.80
C SER A 206 19.86 13.23 -14.34
N LEU A 207 18.87 12.42 -13.98
CA LEU A 207 18.78 11.79 -12.65
C LEU A 207 19.76 10.63 -12.51
N GLU A 208 19.96 9.82 -13.55
CA GLU A 208 20.98 8.77 -13.55
C GLU A 208 22.39 9.37 -13.43
N GLU A 209 22.67 10.46 -14.15
CA GLU A 209 23.92 11.21 -14.04
C GLU A 209 24.12 11.80 -12.63
N ARG A 210 23.07 12.40 -12.03
CA ARG A 210 23.12 12.91 -10.65
C ARG A 210 23.28 11.81 -9.62
N ARG A 211 22.65 10.65 -9.80
CA ARG A 211 22.77 9.49 -8.90
C ARG A 211 24.16 8.87 -8.96
N GLN A 212 24.77 8.79 -10.15
CA GLN A 212 26.18 8.42 -10.30
C GLN A 212 27.10 9.42 -9.60
N PHE A 213 26.87 10.72 -9.80
CA PHE A 213 27.62 11.78 -9.12
C PHE A 213 27.55 11.68 -7.59
N ILE A 214 26.35 11.45 -7.02
CA ILE A 214 26.17 11.31 -5.57
C ILE A 214 26.85 10.05 -5.03
N ARG A 215 26.75 8.90 -5.73
CA ARG A 215 27.44 7.67 -5.34
C ARG A 215 28.96 7.84 -5.35
N GLN A 216 29.48 8.51 -6.37
CA GLN A 216 30.90 8.81 -6.51
C GLN A 216 31.40 9.75 -5.39
N ARG A 217 30.68 10.84 -5.13
CA ARG A 217 30.96 11.77 -4.03
C ARG A 217 30.88 11.12 -2.65
N ARG A 218 29.98 10.15 -2.45
CA ARG A 218 29.89 9.43 -1.16
C ARG A 218 31.14 8.58 -0.89
N GLY A 219 31.76 8.03 -1.94
CA GLY A 219 33.06 7.34 -1.83
C GLY A 219 34.21 8.32 -1.56
N GLU A 220 34.22 9.46 -2.25
CA GLU A 220 35.21 10.53 -2.07
C GLU A 220 35.15 11.14 -0.66
N ILE A 221 33.97 11.45 -0.14
CA ILE A 221 33.76 11.99 1.20
C ILE A 221 34.25 11.00 2.27
N MET A 222 34.00 9.70 2.10
CA MET A 222 34.50 8.69 3.05
C MET A 222 36.03 8.57 3.00
N ALA A 223 36.64 8.74 1.83
CA ALA A 223 38.09 8.79 1.67
C ALA A 223 38.70 10.08 2.26
N GLU A 224 38.04 11.24 2.12
CA GLU A 224 38.45 12.51 2.74
C GLU A 224 38.35 12.47 4.28
N ILE A 225 37.33 11.79 4.83
CA ILE A 225 37.21 11.57 6.27
C ILE A 225 38.33 10.65 6.79
N ALA A 226 38.65 9.59 6.03
CA ALA A 226 39.69 8.63 6.42
C ALA A 226 41.12 9.20 6.31
N ASN A 227 41.39 10.04 5.31
CA ASN A 227 42.73 10.55 5.00
C ASN A 227 42.98 12.01 5.44
N GLY A 228 41.98 12.65 6.04
CA GLY A 228 42.01 14.07 6.42
C GLY A 228 41.60 14.99 5.26
N MET A 229 40.89 16.08 5.58
CA MET A 229 40.37 17.03 4.58
C MET A 229 41.51 17.62 3.73
N PRO A 230 41.30 17.78 2.40
CA PRO A 230 42.25 18.49 1.56
C PRO A 230 42.42 19.93 2.05
N LYS A 231 43.66 20.43 2.09
CA LYS A 231 43.91 21.85 2.33
C LYS A 231 43.46 22.64 1.10
N TRP A 232 42.39 23.41 1.24
CA TRP A 232 41.94 24.33 0.20
C TRP A 232 42.91 25.52 0.14
N GLU A 233 43.79 25.55 -0.87
CA GLU A 233 44.75 26.65 -1.06
C GLU A 233 44.12 27.89 -1.72
N THR A 234 42.89 27.79 -2.21
CA THR A 234 42.18 28.88 -2.89
C THR A 234 41.04 29.43 -2.05
N LYS A 235 41.11 30.72 -1.71
CA LYS A 235 39.98 31.44 -1.13
C LYS A 235 38.87 31.59 -2.19
N PRO A 236 37.61 31.23 -1.90
CA PRO A 236 36.50 31.50 -2.80
C PRO A 236 36.39 33.01 -3.03
N ALA A 237 36.01 33.41 -4.25
CA ALA A 237 35.72 34.80 -4.55
C ALA A 237 34.50 35.27 -3.73
N ASP A 238 34.57 36.49 -3.20
CA ASP A 238 33.47 37.08 -2.43
C ASP A 238 32.17 37.09 -3.27
N PRO A 239 31.02 36.78 -2.66
CA PRO A 239 29.76 36.68 -3.38
C PRO A 239 29.41 38.03 -4.02
N ALA A 240 29.14 38.01 -5.32
CA ALA A 240 28.71 39.20 -6.05
C ALA A 240 27.36 39.68 -5.51
N VAL A 241 27.34 40.87 -4.92
CA VAL A 241 26.10 41.59 -4.61
C VAL A 241 25.56 42.12 -5.93
N MET A 242 24.45 41.55 -6.41
CA MET A 242 23.75 42.10 -7.57
C MET A 242 23.00 43.39 -7.16
N PRO A 243 23.03 44.43 -8.01
CA PRO A 243 22.36 45.71 -7.75
C PRO A 243 20.83 45.64 -7.80
#